data_AF-A0A4R1I238-F1
#
_entry.id   AF-A0A4R1I238-F1
#
_cell.length_a   1.000
_cell.length_b   1.000
_cell.length_c   1.000
_cell.angle_alpha   90.00
_cell.angle_beta   90.00
_cell.angle_gamma   90.00
#
_symmetry.space_group_name_H-M   'P 1'
#
loop_
_entity.id
_entity.type
_entity.pdbx_description
1 polymer ?
#
loop_
_entity_poly.entity_id
_entity_poly.type
_entity_poly.pdbx_seq_one_letter_code
_entity_poly.pdbx_strand_id
1 'polypeptide(L)'
;MIRDAELFVMAEDVLVEVIGRVRGEDRTIEMRPLADRDGDVAESIRRRLARHVRDDLQIPDLLAGREPEDPGSIHEVLGDDTAGAARAAAEKATVAARDADESVADLLRRLTIERALLSHEIAMHLGSRACPLTEELARGLCELTEPEPEHARWVSEGLFRAPLTPFPDDVSWRDRWLMVTGRDPHPFVPH
;
A
#
# COMPACT_ATOMS: atom_id res chain seq x y z
N MET A 1 -14.08 15.05 6.29
CA MET A 1 -13.41 13.75 6.19
C MET A 1 -12.43 13.66 7.35
N ILE A 2 -12.30 12.50 7.99
CA ILE A 2 -11.27 12.33 9.01
C ILE A 2 -9.89 12.27 8.34
N ARG A 3 -8.84 12.67 9.05
CA ARG A 3 -7.46 12.71 8.50
C ARG A 3 -7.02 11.36 7.93
N ASP A 4 -7.38 10.26 8.59
CA ASP A 4 -7.03 8.90 8.15
C ASP A 4 -7.68 8.53 6.80
N ALA A 5 -8.88 9.03 6.52
CA ALA A 5 -9.54 8.83 5.23
C ALA A 5 -8.90 9.66 4.11
N GLU A 6 -8.44 10.88 4.41
CA GLU A 6 -7.71 11.71 3.43
C GLU A 6 -6.39 11.04 3.01
N LEU A 7 -5.63 10.51 3.97
CA LEU A 7 -4.39 9.77 3.69
C LEU A 7 -4.66 8.47 2.94
N PHE A 8 -5.72 7.74 3.29
CA PHE A 8 -6.12 6.55 2.55
C PHE A 8 -6.38 6.86 1.07
N VAL A 9 -7.17 7.91 0.78
CA VAL A 9 -7.44 8.32 -0.61
C VAL A 9 -6.16 8.67 -1.35
N MET A 10 -5.23 9.42 -0.74
CA MET A 10 -3.94 9.74 -1.36
C MET A 10 -3.09 8.50 -1.64
N ALA A 11 -3.06 7.54 -0.71
CA ALA A 11 -2.29 6.30 -0.90
C ALA A 11 -2.89 5.40 -1.99
N GLU A 12 -4.22 5.36 -2.08
CA GLU A 12 -4.95 4.61 -3.09
C GLU A 12 -4.74 5.19 -4.49
N ASP A 13 -4.82 6.51 -4.63
CA ASP A 13 -4.55 7.20 -5.90
C ASP A 13 -3.13 6.90 -6.42
N VAL A 14 -2.12 6.96 -5.53
CA VAL A 14 -0.73 6.62 -5.88
C VAL A 14 -0.60 5.15 -6.29
N LEU A 15 -1.26 4.23 -5.60
CA LEU A 15 -1.20 2.82 -5.92
C LEU A 15 -1.83 2.53 -7.29
N VAL A 16 -3.02 3.08 -7.58
CA VAL A 16 -3.68 2.93 -8.88
C VAL A 16 -2.81 3.46 -10.02
N GLU A 17 -2.11 4.58 -9.82
CA GLU A 17 -1.15 5.09 -10.80
C GLU A 17 0.02 4.13 -11.06
N VAL A 18 0.56 3.52 -10.01
CA VAL A 18 1.65 2.53 -10.13
C VAL A 18 1.14 1.27 -10.82
N ILE A 19 -0.06 0.78 -10.47
CA ILE A 19 -0.68 -0.39 -11.11
C ILE A 19 -0.90 -0.15 -12.59
N GLY A 20 -1.29 1.07 -12.99
CA GLY A 20 -1.45 1.44 -14.39
C GLY A 20 -0.18 1.31 -15.25
N ARG A 21 1.00 1.16 -14.63
CA ARG A 21 2.29 0.99 -15.30
C ARG A 21 2.67 -0.49 -15.49
N VAL A 22 2.00 -1.41 -14.80
CA VAL A 22 2.30 -2.85 -14.84
C VAL A 22 1.88 -3.46 -16.19
N ARG A 23 2.84 -4.07 -16.89
CA ARG A 23 2.62 -4.76 -18.17
C ARG A 23 2.47 -6.27 -17.98
N GLY A 24 2.18 -6.97 -19.08
CA GLY A 24 1.94 -8.41 -19.06
C GLY A 24 3.13 -9.20 -18.52
N GLU A 25 4.34 -8.85 -18.94
CA GLU A 25 5.60 -9.46 -18.51
C GLU A 25 5.93 -9.20 -17.03
N ASP A 26 5.58 -8.02 -16.51
CA ASP A 26 5.87 -7.64 -15.13
C ASP A 26 5.06 -8.47 -14.13
N ARG A 27 3.89 -8.97 -14.54
CA ARG A 27 2.94 -9.70 -13.68
C ARG A 27 3.54 -10.96 -13.06
N THR A 28 4.55 -11.55 -13.67
CA THR A 28 5.22 -12.77 -13.18
C THR A 28 6.42 -12.49 -12.27
N ILE A 29 6.78 -11.22 -12.05
CA ILE A 29 7.87 -10.86 -11.13
C ILE A 29 7.46 -11.25 -9.71
N GLU A 30 8.26 -12.10 -9.08
CA GLU A 30 8.08 -12.53 -7.69
C GLU A 30 8.65 -11.50 -6.73
N MET A 31 7.83 -11.09 -5.75
CA MET A 31 8.20 -10.08 -4.76
C MET A 31 8.23 -10.70 -3.37
N ARG A 32 9.23 -10.33 -2.57
CA ARG A 32 9.29 -10.68 -1.14
C ARG A 32 8.04 -10.19 -0.41
N PRO A 33 7.50 -10.96 0.56
CA PRO A 33 6.36 -10.54 1.38
C PRO A 33 6.36 -9.08 1.79
N LEU A 34 5.17 -8.46 1.77
CA LEU A 34 5.02 -7.07 2.20
C LEU A 34 5.31 -6.92 3.70
N ALA A 35 4.74 -7.84 4.51
CA ALA A 35 5.05 -8.01 5.92
C ALA A 35 6.10 -9.12 6.10
N ASP A 36 6.87 -9.07 7.18
CA ASP A 36 7.88 -10.06 7.53
C ASP A 36 7.37 -10.96 8.67
N ARG A 37 6.32 -11.75 8.39
CA ARG A 37 5.74 -12.69 9.34
C ARG A 37 6.19 -14.12 9.06
N ASP A 38 6.27 -14.93 10.11
CA ASP A 38 6.59 -16.35 9.99
C ASP A 38 5.61 -17.06 9.04
N GLY A 39 6.15 -17.65 7.97
CA GLY A 39 5.39 -18.38 6.96
C GLY A 39 4.94 -17.55 5.75
N ASP A 40 5.19 -16.25 5.73
CA ASP A 40 4.94 -15.45 4.52
C ASP A 40 5.93 -15.85 3.41
N VAL A 41 5.41 -16.04 2.19
CA VAL A 41 6.17 -16.48 1.02
C VAL A 41 6.16 -15.42 -0.08
N ALA A 42 7.17 -15.45 -0.94
CA ALA A 42 7.20 -14.59 -2.12
C ALA A 42 5.96 -14.81 -2.99
N GLU A 43 5.47 -13.72 -3.59
CA GLU A 43 4.32 -13.76 -4.49
C GLU A 43 4.50 -12.83 -5.68
N SER A 44 4.05 -13.31 -6.83
CA SER A 44 3.97 -12.52 -8.06
C SER A 44 3.22 -11.19 -7.89
N ILE A 45 3.62 -10.19 -8.68
CA ILE A 45 2.85 -8.94 -8.86
C ILE A 45 1.38 -9.27 -9.17
N ARG A 46 1.09 -10.22 -10.08
CA ARG A 46 -0.28 -10.62 -10.41
C ARG A 46 -1.11 -10.98 -9.17
N ARG A 47 -0.56 -11.80 -8.28
CA ARG A 47 -1.27 -12.27 -7.09
C ARG A 47 -1.51 -11.14 -6.09
N ARG A 48 -0.56 -10.22 -5.95
CA ARG A 48 -0.71 -9.02 -5.11
C ARG A 48 -1.78 -8.07 -5.64
N LEU A 49 -1.78 -7.81 -6.94
CA LEU A 49 -2.81 -6.98 -7.57
C LEU A 49 -4.20 -7.60 -7.38
N ALA A 50 -4.34 -8.90 -7.59
CA ALA A 50 -5.62 -9.57 -7.40
C ALA A 50 -6.14 -9.49 -5.96
N ARG A 51 -5.25 -9.64 -4.98
CA ARG A 51 -5.58 -9.47 -3.56
C ARG A 51 -5.99 -8.04 -3.27
N HIS A 52 -5.21 -7.06 -3.71
CA HIS A 52 -5.53 -5.65 -3.50
C HIS A 52 -6.90 -5.27 -4.08
N VAL A 53 -7.21 -5.67 -5.32
CA VAL A 53 -8.53 -5.41 -5.91
C VAL A 53 -9.64 -6.13 -5.15
N ARG A 54 -9.41 -7.36 -4.66
CA ARG A 54 -10.36 -8.05 -3.78
C ARG A 54 -10.60 -7.27 -2.48
N ASP A 55 -9.53 -6.87 -1.80
CA ASP A 55 -9.62 -6.12 -0.55
C ASP A 55 -10.41 -4.82 -0.76
N ASP A 56 -10.14 -4.09 -1.83
CA ASP A 56 -10.81 -2.83 -2.15
C ASP A 56 -12.31 -3.00 -2.44
N LEU A 57 -12.70 -4.09 -3.09
CA LEU A 57 -14.12 -4.41 -3.29
C LEU A 57 -14.85 -4.68 -1.97
N GLN A 58 -14.14 -5.06 -0.91
CA GLN A 58 -14.69 -5.33 0.42
C GLN A 58 -14.71 -4.09 1.33
N ILE A 59 -13.88 -3.07 1.05
CA ILE A 59 -13.77 -1.86 1.88
C ILE A 59 -15.13 -1.20 2.16
N PRO A 60 -16.05 -1.01 1.18
CA PRO A 60 -17.34 -0.37 1.47
C PRO A 60 -18.17 -1.09 2.55
N ASP A 61 -18.15 -2.43 2.57
CA ASP A 61 -18.87 -3.20 3.59
C ASP A 61 -18.14 -3.17 4.93
N LEU A 62 -16.80 -3.28 4.91
CA LEU A 62 -15.99 -3.20 6.13
C LEU A 62 -16.16 -1.85 6.84
N LEU A 63 -16.14 -0.75 6.09
CA LEU A 63 -16.36 0.60 6.65
C LEU A 63 -17.79 0.80 7.14
N ALA A 64 -18.76 0.09 6.57
CA ALA A 64 -20.14 0.09 7.04
C ALA A 64 -20.40 -0.89 8.20
N GLY A 65 -19.38 -1.59 8.70
CA GLY A 65 -19.51 -2.61 9.74
C GLY A 65 -20.30 -3.85 9.31
N ARG A 66 -20.35 -4.14 8.01
CA ARG A 66 -21.02 -5.31 7.44
C ARG A 66 -20.01 -6.43 7.12
N GLU A 67 -20.52 -7.65 7.06
CA GLU A 67 -19.75 -8.78 6.52
C GLU A 67 -19.58 -8.58 5.01
N PRO A 68 -18.35 -8.57 4.48
CA PRO A 68 -18.11 -8.36 3.07
C PRO A 68 -18.45 -9.62 2.26
N GLU A 69 -19.04 -9.42 1.08
CA GLU A 69 -19.23 -10.52 0.13
C GLU A 69 -17.87 -11.00 -0.43
N ASP A 70 -17.80 -12.28 -0.82
CA ASP A 70 -16.64 -12.84 -1.50
C ASP A 70 -16.58 -12.30 -2.94
N PRO A 71 -15.56 -11.50 -3.33
CA PRO A 71 -15.48 -10.92 -4.66
C PRO A 71 -15.11 -11.93 -5.77
N GLY A 72 -14.86 -13.20 -5.42
CA GLY A 72 -14.52 -14.25 -6.38
C GLY A 72 -13.03 -14.40 -6.70
N SER A 73 -12.69 -15.39 -7.51
CA SER A 73 -11.31 -15.80 -7.83
C SER A 73 -10.45 -14.68 -8.45
N ILE A 74 -9.13 -14.88 -8.45
CA ILE A 74 -8.16 -13.97 -9.08
C ILE A 74 -8.52 -13.63 -10.53
N HIS A 75 -8.98 -14.63 -11.29
CA HIS A 75 -9.36 -14.43 -12.69
C HIS A 75 -10.62 -13.57 -12.83
N GLU A 76 -11.61 -13.78 -11.97
CA GLU A 76 -12.85 -13.00 -11.97
C GLU A 76 -12.59 -11.54 -11.58
N VAL A 77 -11.65 -11.31 -10.65
CA VAL A 77 -11.41 -9.97 -10.10
C VAL A 77 -10.51 -9.11 -11.01
N LEU A 78 -9.43 -9.67 -11.57
CA LEU A 78 -8.51 -8.88 -12.39
C LEU A 78 -8.94 -8.73 -13.85
N GLY A 79 -9.66 -9.73 -14.40
CA GLY A 79 -9.95 -9.81 -15.82
C GLY A 79 -8.70 -9.65 -16.71
N ASP A 80 -8.90 -9.16 -17.93
CA ASP A 80 -7.82 -8.83 -18.87
C ASP A 80 -7.27 -7.40 -18.62
N ASP A 81 -8.14 -6.46 -18.22
CA ASP A 81 -7.80 -5.08 -17.89
C ASP A 81 -7.61 -4.87 -16.38
N THR A 82 -6.43 -5.26 -15.89
CA THR A 82 -6.03 -5.12 -14.48
C THR A 82 -6.07 -3.67 -13.99
N ALA A 83 -5.71 -2.71 -14.83
CA ALA A 83 -5.68 -1.30 -14.43
C ALA A 83 -7.11 -0.72 -14.33
N GLY A 84 -8.00 -1.11 -15.25
CA GLY A 84 -9.42 -0.78 -15.17
C GLY A 84 -10.09 -1.38 -13.93
N ALA A 85 -9.81 -2.66 -13.64
CA ALA A 85 -10.34 -3.35 -12.47
C ALA A 85 -9.89 -2.67 -11.15
N ALA A 86 -8.60 -2.37 -11.02
CA ALA A 86 -8.07 -1.68 -9.85
C ALA A 86 -8.69 -0.28 -9.67
N ARG A 87 -8.78 0.52 -10.75
CA ARG A 87 -9.39 1.85 -10.68
C ARG A 87 -10.86 1.79 -10.24
N ALA A 88 -11.63 0.83 -10.75
CA ALA A 88 -13.04 0.68 -10.39
C ALA A 88 -13.25 0.24 -8.94
N ALA A 89 -12.36 -0.61 -8.40
CA ALA A 89 -12.39 -1.01 -7.00
C ALA A 89 -11.97 0.16 -6.08
N ALA A 90 -10.87 0.83 -6.41
CA ALA A 90 -10.39 2.01 -5.71
C ALA A 90 -11.42 3.14 -5.67
N GLU A 91 -12.16 3.39 -6.76
CA GLU A 91 -13.23 4.40 -6.77
C GLU A 91 -14.31 4.10 -5.72
N LYS A 92 -14.74 2.84 -5.59
CA LYS A 92 -15.72 2.44 -4.57
C LYS A 92 -15.16 2.58 -3.16
N ALA A 93 -13.93 2.10 -2.95
CA ALA A 93 -13.26 2.15 -1.66
C ALA A 93 -13.05 3.60 -1.19
N THR A 94 -12.54 4.47 -2.07
CA THR A 94 -12.30 5.89 -1.77
C THR A 94 -13.61 6.62 -1.49
N VAL A 95 -14.66 6.43 -2.30
CA VAL A 95 -15.99 7.02 -2.02
C VAL A 95 -16.48 6.63 -0.63
N ALA A 96 -16.43 5.34 -0.27
CA ALA A 96 -16.86 4.88 1.05
C ALA A 96 -15.99 5.48 2.18
N ALA A 97 -14.67 5.59 1.97
CA ALA A 97 -13.76 6.18 2.95
C ALA A 97 -14.03 7.68 3.19
N ARG A 98 -14.50 8.43 2.18
CA ARG A 98 -14.79 9.88 2.36
C ARG A 98 -15.90 10.14 3.38
N ASP A 99 -16.82 9.19 3.52
CA ASP A 99 -17.96 9.25 4.44
C ASP A 99 -17.71 8.55 5.78
N ALA A 100 -16.52 7.96 5.96
CA ALA A 100 -16.14 7.25 7.17
C ALA A 100 -15.97 8.18 8.39
N ASP A 101 -16.27 7.64 9.57
CA ASP A 101 -16.04 8.30 10.86
C ASP A 101 -14.87 7.67 11.64
N GLU A 102 -14.55 8.24 12.81
CA GLU A 102 -13.41 7.85 13.63
C GLU A 102 -13.42 6.38 14.10
N SER A 103 -14.57 5.70 14.07
CA SER A 103 -14.67 4.29 14.49
C SER A 103 -13.90 3.32 13.60
N VAL A 104 -13.63 3.70 12.34
CA VAL A 104 -12.90 2.89 11.35
C VAL A 104 -11.51 3.45 11.03
N ALA A 105 -11.06 4.44 11.80
CA ALA A 105 -9.76 5.09 11.63
C ALA A 105 -8.58 4.11 11.61
N ASP A 106 -8.58 3.11 12.51
CA ASP A 106 -7.47 2.14 12.59
C ASP A 106 -7.37 1.25 11.35
N LEU A 107 -8.52 0.83 10.79
CA LEU A 107 -8.57 0.09 9.53
C LEU A 107 -7.99 0.93 8.38
N LEU A 108 -8.41 2.20 8.27
CA LEU A 108 -7.92 3.11 7.23
C LEU A 108 -6.41 3.35 7.34
N ARG A 109 -5.86 3.52 8.56
CA ARG A 109 -4.41 3.65 8.77
C ARG A 109 -3.65 2.44 8.26
N ARG A 110 -4.13 1.25 8.59
CA ARG A 110 -3.49 0.01 8.13
C ARG A 110 -3.49 -0.09 6.62
N LEU A 111 -4.65 0.13 5.99
CA LEU A 111 -4.78 0.10 4.53
C LEU A 111 -3.88 1.13 3.85
N THR A 112 -3.81 2.35 4.40
CA THR A 112 -2.95 3.44 3.92
C THR A 112 -1.48 3.01 3.90
N ILE A 113 -0.99 2.43 4.99
CA ILE A 113 0.40 1.94 5.08
C ILE A 113 0.64 0.83 4.06
N GLU A 114 -0.25 -0.17 3.99
CA GLU A 114 -0.12 -1.28 3.05
C GLU A 114 -0.13 -0.78 1.60
N ARG A 115 -0.94 0.23 1.25
CA ARG A 115 -1.00 0.80 -0.11
C ARG A 115 0.24 1.58 -0.47
N ALA A 116 0.74 2.41 0.45
CA ALA A 116 1.97 3.15 0.24
C ALA A 116 3.19 2.21 0.08
N LEU A 117 3.28 1.17 0.92
CA LEU A 117 4.33 0.16 0.81
C LEU A 117 4.24 -0.62 -0.50
N LEU A 118 3.05 -1.08 -0.89
CA LEU A 118 2.84 -1.82 -2.13
C LEU A 118 3.17 -0.97 -3.36
N SER A 119 2.81 0.32 -3.33
CA SER A 119 3.13 1.28 -4.39
C SER A 119 4.64 1.36 -4.61
N HIS A 120 5.41 1.56 -3.53
CA HIS A 120 6.86 1.60 -3.59
C HIS A 120 7.44 0.30 -4.13
N GLU A 121 7.07 -0.82 -3.53
CA GLU A 121 7.61 -2.14 -3.88
C GLU A 121 7.35 -2.48 -5.36
N ILE A 122 6.14 -2.25 -5.88
CA ILE A 122 5.84 -2.47 -7.31
C ILE A 122 6.68 -1.53 -8.17
N ALA A 123 6.69 -0.22 -7.88
CA ALA A 123 7.42 0.75 -8.70
C ALA A 123 8.92 0.40 -8.82
N MET A 124 9.54 -0.08 -7.74
CA MET A 124 10.94 -0.50 -7.76
C MET A 124 11.17 -1.75 -8.62
N HIS A 125 10.26 -2.74 -8.56
CA HIS A 125 10.35 -3.93 -9.42
C HIS A 125 10.06 -3.63 -10.90
N LEU A 126 9.37 -2.53 -11.21
CA LEU A 126 9.23 -2.01 -12.57
C LEU A 126 10.45 -1.19 -13.04
N GLY A 127 11.50 -1.08 -12.21
CA GLY A 127 12.72 -0.33 -12.54
C GLY A 127 12.59 1.18 -12.40
N SER A 128 11.58 1.68 -11.68
CA SER A 128 11.49 3.10 -11.35
C SER A 128 12.69 3.51 -10.51
N ARG A 129 13.33 4.63 -10.87
CA ARG A 129 14.42 5.24 -10.09
C ARG A 129 13.94 6.31 -9.12
N ALA A 130 12.63 6.54 -9.06
CA ALA A 130 12.01 7.52 -8.19
C ALA A 130 10.93 6.84 -7.35
N CYS A 131 10.92 7.14 -6.06
CA CYS A 131 9.83 6.77 -5.14
C CYS A 131 8.50 7.34 -5.68
N PRO A 132 7.45 6.50 -5.81
CA PRO A 132 6.17 6.92 -6.37
C PRO A 132 5.32 7.75 -5.39
N LEU A 133 5.63 7.69 -4.10
CA LEU A 133 4.90 8.45 -3.07
C LEU A 133 5.09 9.95 -3.32
N THR A 134 4.10 10.75 -2.96
CA THR A 134 4.23 12.22 -2.95
C THR A 134 4.86 12.69 -1.63
N GLU A 135 5.45 13.89 -1.62
CA GLU A 135 5.97 14.49 -0.36
C GLU A 135 4.86 14.67 0.68
N GLU A 136 3.65 15.03 0.24
CA GLU A 136 2.49 15.23 1.11
C GLU A 136 2.04 13.93 1.77
N LEU A 137 1.85 12.86 0.98
CA LEU A 137 1.50 11.54 1.50
C LEU A 137 2.58 11.03 2.45
N ALA A 138 3.85 11.10 2.04
CA ALA A 138 4.96 10.61 2.86
C ALA A 138 5.10 11.38 4.19
N ARG A 139 4.89 12.69 4.18
CA ARG A 139 4.85 13.49 5.42
C ARG A 139 3.70 13.02 6.32
N GLY A 140 2.51 12.85 5.76
CA GLY A 140 1.36 12.35 6.51
C GLY A 140 1.60 10.97 7.13
N LEU A 141 2.28 10.09 6.39
CA LEU A 141 2.70 8.78 6.84
C LEU A 141 3.77 8.83 7.95
N CYS A 142 4.75 9.73 7.86
CA CYS A 142 5.72 9.97 8.95
C CYS A 142 4.99 10.42 10.23
N GLU A 143 4.12 11.42 10.13
CA GLU A 143 3.33 11.93 11.26
C GLU A 143 2.45 10.83 11.88
N LEU A 144 1.98 9.87 11.07
CA LEU A 144 1.17 8.73 11.51
C LEU A 144 2.00 7.61 12.19
N THR A 145 3.23 7.39 11.74
CA THR A 145 3.94 6.11 12.00
C THR A 145 5.25 6.24 12.74
N GLU A 146 5.83 7.44 12.85
CA GLU A 146 7.04 7.69 13.65
C GLU A 146 6.80 7.81 15.17
N PRO A 147 5.65 8.35 15.66
CA PRO A 147 5.41 8.38 17.09
C PRO A 147 5.42 6.97 17.71
N GLU A 148 5.94 6.89 18.93
CA GLU A 148 5.71 5.74 19.78
C GLU A 148 4.39 5.94 20.55
N PRO A 149 3.53 4.91 20.69
CA PRO A 149 3.78 3.48 20.46
C PRO A 149 3.45 2.96 19.04
N GLU A 150 2.99 3.81 18.12
CA GLU A 150 2.54 3.41 16.79
C GLU A 150 3.63 2.69 16.00
N HIS A 151 4.87 3.20 16.04
CA HIS A 151 6.00 2.57 15.38
C HIS A 151 6.23 1.13 15.85
N ALA A 152 6.29 0.91 17.18
CA ALA A 152 6.45 -0.42 17.76
C ALA A 152 5.32 -1.38 17.37
N ARG A 153 4.08 -0.89 17.25
CA ARG A 153 2.95 -1.69 16.76
C ARG A 153 3.23 -2.26 15.37
N TRP A 154 3.60 -1.41 14.42
CA TRP A 154 3.85 -1.84 13.03
C TRP A 154 5.04 -2.78 12.89
N VAL A 155 6.06 -2.63 13.75
CA VAL A 155 7.17 -3.59 13.86
C VAL A 155 6.67 -4.95 14.37
N SER A 156 5.87 -4.97 15.44
CA SER A 156 5.35 -6.23 16.00
C SER A 156 4.39 -6.97 15.07
N GLU A 157 3.70 -6.23 14.20
CA GLU A 157 2.87 -6.80 13.13
C GLU A 157 3.68 -7.23 11.90
N GLY A 158 5.00 -6.99 11.87
CA GLY A 158 5.89 -7.33 10.76
C GLY A 158 5.77 -6.41 9.53
N LEU A 159 4.96 -5.36 9.56
CA LEU A 159 4.86 -4.41 8.44
C LEU A 159 6.11 -3.53 8.34
N PHE A 160 6.71 -3.18 9.48
CA PHE A 160 7.95 -2.43 9.55
C PHE A 160 9.12 -3.37 9.91
N ARG A 161 10.26 -3.13 9.27
CA ARG A 161 11.53 -3.82 9.54
C ARG A 161 12.44 -2.92 10.35
N ALA A 162 13.64 -3.40 10.67
CA ALA A 162 14.68 -2.57 11.28
C ALA A 162 14.91 -1.30 10.43
N PRO A 163 14.80 -0.09 11.02
CA PRO A 163 14.97 1.15 10.28
C PRO A 163 16.37 1.27 9.66
N LEU A 164 16.44 1.87 8.48
CA LEU A 164 17.71 2.17 7.82
C LEU A 164 18.29 3.45 8.44
N THR A 165 19.35 3.33 9.23
CA THR A 165 19.97 4.44 9.95
C THR A 165 21.46 4.57 9.64
N PRO A 166 22.07 5.77 9.78
CA PRO A 166 21.45 7.03 10.20
C PRO A 166 20.54 7.65 9.12
N PHE A 167 19.57 8.46 9.54
CA PHE A 167 18.81 9.30 8.62
C PHE A 167 19.66 10.52 8.22
N PRO A 168 19.78 10.86 6.93
CA PRO A 168 20.37 12.13 6.52
C PRO A 168 19.56 13.32 7.06
N ASP A 169 20.23 14.42 7.44
CA ASP A 169 19.57 15.58 8.06
C ASP A 169 18.53 16.26 7.15
N ASP A 170 18.79 16.29 5.84
CA ASP A 170 17.92 16.91 4.81
C ASP A 170 17.21 15.87 3.94
N VAL A 171 16.91 14.69 4.50
CA VAL A 171 16.20 13.62 3.77
C VAL A 171 14.77 14.06 3.42
N SER A 172 14.32 13.74 2.20
CA SER A 172 12.94 13.99 1.79
C SER A 172 11.95 13.20 2.66
N TRP A 173 10.67 13.62 2.73
CA TRP A 173 9.70 12.86 3.52
C TRP A 173 9.49 11.45 2.97
N ARG A 174 9.58 11.31 1.64
CA ARG A 174 9.48 10.02 0.93
C ARG A 174 10.57 9.06 1.39
N ASP A 175 11.81 9.51 1.34
CA ASP A 175 12.96 8.68 1.72
C ASP A 175 12.95 8.42 3.23
N ARG A 176 12.61 9.42 4.04
CA ARG A 176 12.49 9.29 5.49
C ARG A 176 11.49 8.20 5.88
N TRP A 177 10.27 8.27 5.35
CA TRP A 177 9.24 7.30 5.69
C TRP A 177 9.67 5.88 5.32
N LEU A 178 10.19 5.69 4.11
CA LEU A 178 10.67 4.38 3.66
C LEU A 178 11.79 3.85 4.56
N MET A 179 12.78 4.68 4.90
CA MET A 179 13.87 4.31 5.79
C MET A 179 13.36 3.94 7.20
N VAL A 180 12.37 4.67 7.74
CA VAL A 180 11.70 4.35 9.02
C VAL A 180 11.03 2.97 8.95
N THR A 181 10.43 2.62 7.82
CA THR A 181 9.82 1.28 7.66
C THR A 181 10.85 0.15 7.39
N GLY A 182 12.14 0.48 7.32
CA GLY A 182 13.22 -0.46 6.99
C GLY A 182 13.30 -0.82 5.50
N ARG A 183 12.85 0.08 4.62
CA ARG A 183 12.88 -0.08 3.16
C ARG A 183 13.84 0.91 2.54
N ASP A 184 14.63 0.41 1.60
CA ASP A 184 15.52 1.24 0.80
C ASP A 184 14.66 2.13 -0.13
N PRO A 185 14.82 3.46 -0.10
CA PRO A 185 14.13 4.34 -1.03
C PRO A 185 14.59 4.20 -2.49
N HIS A 186 15.82 3.74 -2.70
CA HIS A 186 16.46 3.62 -4.01
C HIS A 186 17.14 2.25 -4.20
N PRO A 187 16.40 1.14 -4.05
CA PRO A 187 16.97 -0.19 -4.10
C PRO A 187 17.55 -0.48 -5.48
N PHE A 188 18.73 -1.09 -5.49
CA PHE A 188 19.26 -1.66 -6.72
C PHE A 188 18.54 -2.98 -7.01
N VAL A 189 17.63 -2.97 -7.98
CA VAL A 189 16.96 -4.18 -8.49
C VAL A 189 17.63 -4.59 -9.80
N PRO A 190 18.50 -5.63 -9.81
CA PRO A 190 19.06 -6.14 -11.06
C PRO A 190 17.92 -6.77 -11.88
N HIS A 191 17.66 -6.23 -13.07
CA HIS A 191 16.74 -6.79 -14.07
C HIS A 191 17.47 -7.73 -15.02
#